data_AF-A0A836YV52-F1
#
_entry.id   AF-A0A836YV52-F1
#
_cell.length_a   1.000
_cell.length_b   1.000
_cell.length_c   1.000
_cell.angle_alpha   90.00
_cell.angle_beta   90.00
_cell.angle_gamma   90.00
#
_symmetry.space_group_name_H-M   'P 1'
#
loop_
_entity.id
_entity.type
_entity.pdbx_description
1 polymer ?
#
loop_
_entity_poly.entity_id
_entity_poly.type
_entity_poly.pdbx_seq_one_letter_code
_entity_poly.pdbx_strand_id
1 'polypeptide(L)'
;MDINDICELVNLPKSTIVNREIPKYILNNHIGDLKYRSILEKNIFKVNIISDLKENNTGIKSYRSDEELFVEIIYLFIEINKYCELSEVFKFISNIIPYPIVIIFEFENDYIIYMGDYQRIKDDFLKLKESFHSNTIDEIGLRMILEKLPMPKIGNMKSYYQEIKSFINYRI
;
A
#
# COMPACT_ATOMS: atom_id res chain seq x y z
N MET A 1 -0.07 -14.24 10.19
CA MET A 1 1.04 -14.33 9.21
C MET A 1 2.12 -13.31 9.54
N ASP A 2 3.39 -13.64 9.32
CA ASP A 2 4.47 -12.65 9.40
C ASP A 2 4.80 -12.00 8.05
N ILE A 3 5.72 -11.04 8.03
CA ILE A 3 6.11 -10.33 6.81
C ILE A 3 6.79 -11.23 5.78
N ASN A 4 7.50 -12.28 6.20
CA ASN A 4 8.15 -13.21 5.28
C ASN A 4 7.10 -14.05 4.57
N ASP A 5 6.09 -14.55 5.30
CA ASP A 5 4.94 -15.24 4.71
C ASP A 5 4.29 -14.37 3.62
N ILE A 6 4.06 -13.08 3.92
CA ILE A 6 3.45 -12.14 2.96
C ILE A 6 4.34 -11.95 1.72
N CYS A 7 5.66 -11.78 1.91
CA CYS A 7 6.60 -11.60 0.81
C CYS A 7 6.72 -12.85 -0.08
N GLU A 8 6.50 -14.06 0.47
CA GLU A 8 6.50 -15.32 -0.28
C GLU A 8 5.19 -15.55 -1.04
N LEU A 9 4.06 -15.19 -0.43
CA LEU A 9 2.72 -15.40 -0.99
C LEU A 9 2.33 -14.37 -2.05
N VAL A 10 2.82 -13.12 -1.89
CA VAL A 10 2.43 -12.04 -2.78
C VAL A 10 2.86 -12.39 -4.20
N ASN A 11 1.88 -12.47 -5.10
CA ASN A 11 2.13 -12.77 -6.50
C ASN A 11 2.71 -11.51 -7.17
N LEU A 12 3.98 -11.20 -6.89
CA LEU A 12 4.78 -10.11 -7.47
C LEU A 12 6.15 -10.63 -7.96
N PRO A 13 6.81 -9.95 -8.92
CA PRO A 13 8.13 -10.36 -9.38
C PRO A 13 9.15 -10.28 -8.23
N LYS A 14 10.00 -11.30 -8.08
CA LYS A 14 11.01 -11.34 -7.01
C LYS A 14 11.94 -10.12 -7.00
N SER A 15 12.21 -9.52 -8.16
CA SER A 15 12.99 -8.29 -8.33
C SER A 15 12.38 -7.04 -7.68
N THR A 16 11.10 -7.10 -7.29
CA THR A 16 10.36 -5.99 -6.65
C THR A 16 10.29 -6.14 -5.14
N ILE A 17 10.52 -7.35 -4.61
CA ILE A 17 10.39 -7.63 -3.17
C ILE A 17 11.53 -6.95 -2.41
N VAL A 18 11.15 -6.13 -1.41
CA VAL A 18 12.09 -5.36 -0.59
C VAL A 18 12.26 -6.00 0.78
N ASN A 19 11.16 -6.44 1.41
CA ASN A 19 11.11 -6.98 2.78
C ASN A 19 11.92 -6.13 3.78
N ARG A 20 11.50 -4.87 3.98
CA ARG A 20 12.22 -3.92 4.84
C ARG A 20 11.29 -3.17 5.78
N GLU A 21 11.61 -3.19 7.06
CA GLU A 21 10.92 -2.36 8.05
C GLU A 21 11.24 -0.87 7.85
N ILE A 22 10.22 -0.01 7.95
CA ILE A 22 10.35 1.44 8.06
C ILE A 22 10.27 1.81 9.54
N PRO A 23 11.36 2.30 10.15
CA PRO A 23 11.31 2.81 11.50
C PRO A 23 10.28 3.93 11.65
N LYS A 24 9.39 3.83 12.66
CA LYS A 24 8.30 4.79 12.90
C LYS A 24 8.76 6.25 13.01
N TYR A 25 9.97 6.49 13.53
CA TYR A 25 10.49 7.85 13.64
C TYR A 25 10.70 8.53 12.27
N ILE A 26 10.96 7.76 11.21
CA ILE A 26 11.09 8.30 9.85
C ILE A 26 9.72 8.86 9.42
N LEU A 27 8.65 8.11 9.65
CA LEU A 27 7.29 8.57 9.35
C LEU A 27 6.94 9.81 10.18
N ASN A 28 7.31 9.84 11.46
CA ASN A 28 7.04 10.96 12.37
C ASN A 28 7.74 12.27 11.97
N ASN A 29 8.90 12.20 11.33
CA ASN A 29 9.65 13.40 10.91
C ASN A 29 8.97 14.15 9.77
N HIS A 30 8.04 13.52 9.05
CA HIS A 30 7.27 14.14 7.98
C HIS A 30 5.94 14.75 8.47
N ILE A 31 5.69 14.76 9.78
CA ILE A 31 4.43 15.21 10.38
C ILE A 31 4.62 16.53 11.10
N GLY A 32 4.01 17.59 10.55
CA GLY A 32 3.92 18.87 11.27
C GLY A 32 2.87 18.89 12.37
N ASP A 33 1.86 18.03 12.29
CA ASP A 33 0.71 18.00 13.20
C ASP A 33 0.88 16.96 14.33
N LEU A 34 0.84 17.44 15.58
CA LEU A 34 0.98 16.63 16.79
C LEU A 34 -0.13 15.57 16.95
N LYS A 35 -1.34 15.83 16.46
CA LYS A 35 -2.45 14.87 16.52
C LYS A 35 -2.15 13.65 15.65
N TYR A 36 -1.71 13.87 14.41
CA TYR A 36 -1.37 12.79 13.49
C TYR A 36 -0.16 11.98 13.98
N ARG A 37 0.84 12.65 14.56
CA ARG A 37 1.98 11.97 15.18
C ARG A 37 1.54 11.04 16.32
N SER A 38 0.61 11.49 17.16
CA SER A 38 0.08 10.65 18.24
C SER A 38 -0.70 9.43 17.72
N ILE A 39 -1.36 9.52 16.56
CA ILE A 39 -2.10 8.38 15.98
C ILE A 39 -1.13 7.27 15.59
N LEU A 40 -0.03 7.59 14.91
CA LEU A 40 0.95 6.59 14.50
C LEU A 40 1.70 5.99 15.67
N GLU A 41 2.20 6.83 16.58
CA GLU A 41 2.99 6.36 17.71
C GLU A 41 2.20 5.38 18.58
N LYS A 42 0.88 5.61 18.73
CA LYS A 42 0.02 4.79 19.58
C LYS A 42 -0.55 3.57 18.90
N ASN A 43 -0.91 3.67 17.61
CA ASN A 43 -1.74 2.67 16.93
C ASN A 43 -0.96 1.77 15.97
N ILE A 44 0.16 2.25 15.40
CA ILE A 44 0.99 1.44 14.51
C ILE A 44 2.04 0.70 15.33
N PHE A 45 2.05 -0.62 15.23
CA PHE A 45 3.11 -1.45 15.78
C PHE A 45 4.34 -1.42 14.87
N LYS A 46 4.18 -1.81 13.61
CA LYS A 46 5.26 -1.92 12.61
C LYS A 46 4.76 -1.51 11.23
N VAL A 47 5.69 -1.05 10.40
CA VAL A 47 5.46 -0.74 8.98
C VAL A 47 6.55 -1.43 8.18
N ASN A 48 6.18 -2.29 7.25
CA ASN A 48 7.10 -3.00 6.39
C ASN A 48 6.80 -2.70 4.93
N ILE A 49 7.85 -2.46 4.13
CA ILE A 49 7.77 -2.46 2.68
C ILE A 49 7.84 -3.92 2.23
N ILE A 50 6.74 -4.39 1.65
CA ILE A 50 6.68 -5.71 1.01
C ILE A 50 7.42 -5.62 -0.33
N SER A 51 7.02 -4.65 -1.17
CA SER A 51 7.48 -4.52 -2.54
C SER A 51 7.47 -3.07 -3.02
N ASP A 52 8.40 -2.76 -3.91
CA ASP A 52 8.57 -1.46 -4.57
C ASP A 52 8.65 -1.70 -6.09
N LEU A 53 7.57 -1.37 -6.79
CA LEU A 53 7.44 -1.60 -8.23
C LEU A 53 7.86 -0.36 -9.00
N LYS A 54 8.87 -0.51 -9.86
CA LYS A 54 9.41 0.51 -10.76
C LYS A 54 9.56 -0.05 -12.16
N GLU A 55 9.62 0.82 -13.15
CA GLU A 55 9.81 0.38 -14.55
C GLU A 55 11.07 -0.47 -14.73
N ASN A 56 12.16 -0.17 -14.02
CA ASN A 56 13.43 -0.90 -14.11
C ASN A 56 13.42 -2.31 -13.49
N ASN A 57 12.53 -2.61 -12.53
CA ASN A 57 12.50 -3.90 -11.83
C ASN A 57 11.25 -4.74 -12.17
N THR A 58 10.25 -4.15 -12.82
CA THR A 58 9.06 -4.85 -13.33
C THR A 58 9.05 -5.00 -14.86
N GLY A 59 9.73 -4.10 -15.58
CA GLY A 59 9.62 -3.98 -17.03
C GLY A 59 8.29 -3.38 -17.52
N ILE A 60 7.39 -2.97 -16.62
CA ILE A 60 6.13 -2.32 -16.99
C ILE A 60 6.30 -0.81 -17.00
N LYS A 61 5.76 -0.14 -18.03
CA LYS A 61 6.04 1.28 -18.25
C LYS A 61 5.43 2.16 -17.17
N SER A 62 6.14 3.21 -16.80
CA SER A 62 5.59 4.31 -16.03
C SER A 62 4.40 4.95 -16.78
N TYR A 63 3.46 5.52 -16.04
CA TYR A 63 2.36 6.32 -16.60
C TYR A 63 2.38 7.73 -16.03
N ARG A 64 2.18 8.72 -16.89
CA ARG A 64 2.16 10.14 -16.53
C ARG A 64 1.14 10.85 -17.40
N SER A 65 0.28 11.63 -16.77
CA SER A 65 -0.63 12.59 -17.39
C SER A 65 -0.65 13.88 -16.56
N ASP A 66 -1.41 14.87 -16.98
CA ASP A 66 -1.60 16.11 -16.21
C ASP A 66 -2.32 15.86 -14.87
N GLU A 67 -3.12 14.80 -14.79
CA GLU A 67 -3.96 14.52 -13.62
C GLU A 67 -3.45 13.37 -12.75
N GLU A 68 -2.57 12.51 -13.28
CA GLU A 68 -2.18 11.25 -12.66
C GLU A 68 -0.70 10.94 -12.86
N LEU A 69 -0.10 10.27 -11.87
CA LEU A 69 1.29 9.85 -11.90
C LEU A 69 1.44 8.47 -11.28
N PHE A 70 1.96 7.53 -12.07
CA PHE A 70 2.25 6.15 -11.68
C PHE A 70 3.64 5.78 -12.20
N VAL A 71 4.67 6.23 -11.49
CA VAL A 71 6.09 5.94 -11.78
C VAL A 71 6.65 4.85 -10.85
N GLU A 72 6.01 4.67 -9.70
CA GLU A 72 6.37 3.75 -8.63
C GLU A 72 5.08 3.31 -7.94
N ILE A 73 4.98 2.06 -7.47
CA ILE A 73 3.87 1.56 -6.64
C ILE A 73 4.48 0.85 -5.43
N ILE A 74 4.05 1.22 -4.23
CA ILE A 74 4.59 0.66 -2.99
C ILE A 74 3.55 -0.23 -2.30
N TYR A 75 3.95 -1.45 -1.98
CA TYR A 75 3.18 -2.38 -1.17
C TYR A 75 3.69 -2.34 0.27
N LEU A 76 2.79 -2.10 1.21
CA LEU A 76 3.08 -2.04 2.63
C LEU A 76 2.30 -3.09 3.41
N PHE A 77 2.94 -3.61 4.45
CA PHE A 77 2.29 -4.34 5.52
C PHE A 77 2.38 -3.53 6.80
N ILE A 78 1.24 -3.27 7.44
CA ILE A 78 1.17 -2.45 8.65
C ILE A 78 0.45 -3.23 9.75
N GLU A 79 1.18 -3.54 10.81
CA GLU A 79 0.66 -4.17 12.00
C GLU A 79 0.08 -3.09 12.93
N ILE A 80 -1.17 -3.24 13.34
CA ILE A 80 -1.89 -2.33 14.23
C ILE A 80 -1.98 -2.97 15.62
N ASN A 81 -1.59 -2.24 16.66
CA ASN A 81 -1.60 -2.77 18.04
C ASN A 81 -2.89 -2.46 18.82
N LYS A 82 -3.71 -1.53 18.33
CA LYS A 82 -4.91 -1.02 19.00
C LYS A 82 -5.95 -0.64 17.97
N TYR A 83 -7.22 -0.91 18.28
CA TYR A 83 -8.33 -0.48 17.45
C TYR A 83 -8.24 1.02 17.15
N CYS A 84 -8.24 1.36 15.87
CA CYS A 84 -8.17 2.73 15.38
C CYS A 84 -8.89 2.88 14.05
N GLU A 85 -9.12 4.12 13.63
CA GLU A 85 -9.73 4.39 12.34
C GLU A 85 -8.68 4.21 11.22
N LEU A 86 -8.67 3.03 10.59
CA LEU A 86 -7.73 2.70 9.50
C LEU A 86 -7.81 3.69 8.33
N SER A 87 -8.98 4.32 8.12
CA SER A 87 -9.16 5.39 7.14
C SER A 87 -8.23 6.58 7.39
N GLU A 88 -8.06 6.99 8.66
CA GLU A 88 -7.16 8.08 9.05
C GLU A 88 -5.70 7.67 8.88
N VAL A 89 -5.36 6.44 9.27
CA VAL A 89 -4.01 5.88 9.11
C VAL A 89 -3.63 5.82 7.63
N PHE A 90 -4.53 5.33 6.77
CA PHE A 90 -4.31 5.25 5.33
C PHE A 90 -4.10 6.64 4.72
N LYS A 91 -5.03 7.59 4.97
CA LYS A 91 -4.90 8.99 4.51
C LYS A 91 -3.57 9.60 4.91
N PHE A 92 -3.13 9.32 6.13
CA PHE A 92 -1.87 9.79 6.63
C PHE A 92 -0.67 9.21 5.86
N ILE A 93 -0.59 7.89 5.71
CA ILE A 93 0.53 7.24 5.00
C ILE A 93 0.56 7.71 3.54
N SER A 94 -0.60 7.83 2.90
CA SER A 94 -0.74 8.38 1.55
C SER A 94 -0.25 9.83 1.40
N ASN A 95 -0.23 10.63 2.46
CA ASN A 95 0.32 12.00 2.42
C ASN A 95 1.84 12.03 2.59
N ILE A 96 2.44 11.00 3.19
CA ILE A 96 3.90 10.89 3.34
C ILE A 96 4.53 10.28 2.10
N ILE A 97 3.90 9.23 1.56
CA ILE A 97 4.45 8.47 0.44
C ILE A 97 3.96 9.09 -0.86
N PRO A 98 4.86 9.67 -1.69
CA PRO A 98 4.47 10.41 -2.89
C PRO A 98 4.13 9.49 -4.07
N TYR A 99 3.66 8.28 -3.81
CA TYR A 99 3.40 7.23 -4.81
C TYR A 99 2.08 6.51 -4.48
N PRO A 100 1.40 5.93 -5.48
CA PRO A 100 0.29 5.04 -5.23
C PRO A 100 0.73 3.87 -4.34
N ILE A 101 -0.06 3.60 -3.30
CA ILE A 101 0.22 2.55 -2.32
C ILE A 101 -0.88 1.50 -2.28
N VAL A 102 -0.48 0.28 -1.92
CA VAL A 102 -1.34 -0.83 -1.50
C VAL A 102 -0.93 -1.18 -0.07
N ILE A 103 -1.83 -1.01 0.89
CA ILE A 103 -1.54 -1.31 2.30
C ILE A 103 -2.36 -2.51 2.75
N ILE A 104 -1.69 -3.51 3.31
CA ILE A 104 -2.33 -4.59 4.08
C ILE A 104 -2.21 -4.19 5.55
N PHE A 105 -3.33 -3.87 6.19
CA PHE A 105 -3.40 -3.70 7.63
C PHE A 105 -3.68 -5.03 8.30
N GLU A 106 -3.02 -5.32 9.42
CA GLU A 106 -3.32 -6.43 10.31
C GLU A 106 -3.75 -5.90 11.68
N PHE A 107 -4.84 -6.44 12.23
CA PHE A 107 -5.25 -6.25 13.62
C PHE A 107 -5.82 -7.56 14.18
N GLU A 108 -5.25 -8.11 15.25
CA GLU A 108 -5.73 -9.33 15.92
C GLU A 108 -5.94 -10.56 14.97
N ASN A 109 -5.09 -10.69 13.94
CA ASN A 109 -5.14 -11.69 12.84
C ASN A 109 -6.24 -11.47 11.78
N ASP A 110 -6.97 -10.36 11.86
CA ASP A 110 -7.81 -9.89 10.78
C ASP A 110 -7.04 -8.93 9.89
N TYR A 111 -7.32 -8.96 8.59
CA TYR A 111 -6.66 -8.12 7.60
C TYR A 111 -7.66 -7.27 6.83
N ILE A 112 -7.22 -6.08 6.43
CA ILE A 112 -7.94 -5.22 5.51
C ILE A 112 -6.94 -4.62 4.52
N ILE A 113 -7.22 -4.73 3.23
CA ILE A 113 -6.38 -4.15 2.19
C ILE A 113 -6.94 -2.78 1.81
N TYR A 114 -6.12 -1.74 1.93
CA TYR A 114 -6.45 -0.38 1.53
C TYR A 114 -5.65 0.07 0.31
N MET A 115 -6.29 0.89 -0.49
CA MET A 115 -5.72 1.51 -1.68
C MET A 115 -6.45 2.84 -1.92
N GLY A 116 -5.96 3.65 -2.87
CA GLY A 116 -6.48 5.00 -3.08
C GLY A 116 -6.39 5.46 -4.53
N ASP A 117 -7.26 6.40 -4.90
CA ASP A 117 -7.12 7.16 -6.13
C ASP A 117 -6.38 8.45 -5.85
N TYR A 118 -5.43 8.78 -6.70
CA TYR A 118 -4.51 9.89 -6.50
C TYR A 118 -4.67 10.93 -7.60
N GLN A 119 -4.55 12.20 -7.21
CA GLN A 119 -4.37 13.30 -8.12
C GLN A 119 -2.90 13.70 -8.14
N ARG A 120 -2.33 13.82 -9.34
CA ARG A 120 -1.09 14.56 -9.53
C ARG A 120 -1.34 16.03 -9.24
N ILE A 121 -0.56 16.58 -8.32
CA ILE A 121 -0.52 18.01 -8.03
C ILE A 121 0.84 18.57 -8.46
N LYS A 122 1.10 19.84 -8.13
CA LYS A 122 2.35 20.52 -8.47
C LYS A 122 3.57 19.72 -7.98
N ASP A 123 4.68 19.83 -8.72
CA ASP A 123 5.97 19.23 -8.36
C ASP A 123 5.93 17.70 -8.25
N ASP A 124 5.02 17.05 -8.99
CA ASP A 124 4.83 15.59 -9.04
C ASP A 124 4.39 14.93 -7.72
N PHE A 125 3.94 15.73 -6.76
CA PHE A 125 3.30 15.18 -5.57
C PHE A 125 1.95 14.54 -5.92
N LEU A 126 1.55 13.58 -5.10
CA LEU A 126 0.26 12.93 -5.18
C LEU A 126 -0.61 13.32 -3.99
N LYS A 127 -1.84 13.72 -4.29
CA LYS A 127 -2.89 13.96 -3.29
C LYS A 127 -3.92 12.84 -3.38
N LEU A 128 -4.19 12.19 -2.25
CA LEU A 128 -5.29 11.21 -2.15
C LEU A 128 -6.64 11.90 -2.42
N LYS A 129 -7.38 11.42 -3.42
CA LYS A 129 -8.76 11.84 -3.73
C LYS A 129 -9.78 11.02 -2.96
N GLU A 130 -9.61 9.70 -3.02
CA GLU A 130 -10.56 8.72 -2.48
C GLU A 130 -9.81 7.48 -2.02
N SER A 131 -10.25 6.89 -0.92
CA SER A 131 -9.72 5.62 -0.40
C SER A 131 -10.76 4.52 -0.54
N PHE A 132 -10.30 3.32 -0.85
CA PHE A 132 -11.11 2.11 -0.91
C PHE A 132 -10.42 1.01 -0.13
N HIS A 133 -11.21 0.09 0.39
CA HIS A 133 -10.71 -0.99 1.22
C HIS A 133 -11.47 -2.28 1.01
N SER A 134 -10.85 -3.39 1.38
CA SER A 134 -11.52 -4.67 1.41
C SER A 134 -12.53 -4.80 2.56
N ASN A 135 -13.40 -5.82 2.51
CA ASN A 135 -13.97 -6.35 3.74
C ASN A 135 -12.85 -6.86 4.65
N THR A 136 -13.14 -7.01 5.94
CA THR A 136 -12.29 -7.75 6.85
C THR A 136 -12.15 -9.19 6.37
N ILE A 137 -10.92 -9.65 6.24
CA ILE A 137 -10.58 -11.02 5.82
C ILE A 137 -9.70 -11.68 6.87
N ASP A 138 -9.86 -12.99 7.01
CA ASP A 138 -8.98 -13.80 7.84
C ASP A 138 -7.67 -14.14 7.08
N GLU A 139 -6.79 -14.90 7.74
CA GLU A 139 -5.53 -15.33 7.13
C GLU A 139 -5.74 -16.16 5.85
N ILE A 140 -6.75 -17.02 5.81
CA ILE A 140 -7.03 -17.87 4.63
C ILE A 140 -7.46 -16.99 3.46
N GLY A 141 -8.36 -16.03 3.69
CA GLY A 141 -8.80 -15.06 2.71
C GLY A 141 -7.65 -14.22 2.19
N LEU A 142 -6.76 -13.75 3.08
CA LEU A 142 -5.57 -13.00 2.67
C LEU A 142 -4.66 -13.85 1.77
N ARG A 143 -4.34 -15.09 2.16
CA ARG A 143 -3.52 -16.00 1.34
C ARG A 143 -4.11 -16.16 -0.07
N MET A 144 -5.41 -16.44 -0.16
CA MET A 144 -6.11 -16.60 -1.44
C MET A 144 -6.05 -15.35 -2.33
N ILE A 145 -6.10 -14.16 -1.72
CA ILE A 145 -5.97 -12.89 -2.43
C ILE A 145 -4.53 -12.71 -2.92
N LEU A 146 -3.54 -12.85 -2.04
CA LEU A 146 -2.13 -12.60 -2.35
C LEU A 146 -1.59 -13.51 -3.45
N GLU A 147 -1.92 -14.81 -3.40
CA GLU A 147 -1.50 -15.80 -4.41
C GLU A 147 -2.10 -15.54 -5.79
N LYS A 148 -3.26 -14.89 -5.84
CA LYS A 148 -4.02 -14.62 -7.07
C LYS A 148 -3.98 -13.15 -7.48
N LEU A 149 -3.22 -12.32 -6.77
CA LEU A 149 -3.04 -10.93 -7.15
C LEU A 149 -2.58 -10.87 -8.62
N PRO A 150 -3.17 -9.98 -9.43
CA PRO A 150 -2.69 -9.76 -10.77
C PRO A 150 -1.18 -9.50 -10.79
N MET A 151 -0.51 -10.11 -11.75
CA MET A 151 0.90 -9.88 -12.01
C MET A 151 1.08 -8.62 -12.85
N PRO A 152 2.13 -7.81 -12.60
CA PRO A 152 2.50 -6.75 -13.53
C PRO A 152 2.89 -7.39 -14.88
N LYS A 153 2.10 -7.08 -15.92
CA LYS A 153 2.22 -7.60 -17.30
C LYS A 153 2.35 -6.44 -18.30
N ILE A 154 2.26 -6.74 -19.60
CA ILE A 154 2.26 -5.76 -20.69
C ILE A 154 1.22 -4.66 -20.43
N GLY A 155 1.65 -3.41 -20.50
CA GLY A 155 0.82 -2.24 -20.19
C GLY A 155 1.65 -1.14 -19.52
N ASN A 156 1.05 -0.50 -18.51
CA ASN A 156 1.70 0.50 -17.68
C ASN A 156 1.27 0.37 -16.20
N MET A 157 1.99 1.05 -15.30
CA MET A 157 1.76 1.04 -13.86
C MET A 157 0.33 1.45 -13.47
N LYS A 158 -0.28 2.40 -14.18
CA LYS A 158 -1.68 2.79 -13.92
C LYS A 158 -2.61 1.62 -14.20
N SER A 159 -2.52 1.00 -15.37
CA SER A 159 -3.35 -0.15 -15.74
C SER A 159 -3.20 -1.30 -14.74
N TYR A 160 -1.96 -1.56 -14.30
CA TYR A 160 -1.68 -2.54 -13.27
C TYR A 160 -2.35 -2.20 -11.93
N TYR A 161 -2.17 -0.97 -11.43
CA TYR A 161 -2.78 -0.53 -10.17
C TYR A 161 -4.31 -0.64 -10.18
N GLN A 162 -4.94 -0.30 -11.31
CA GLN A 162 -6.39 -0.40 -11.48
C GLN A 162 -6.88 -1.85 -11.57
N GLU A 163 -6.08 -2.76 -12.11
CA GLU A 163 -6.38 -4.20 -12.11
C GLU A 163 -6.38 -4.76 -10.68
N ILE A 164 -5.40 -4.37 -9.85
CA ILE A 164 -5.34 -4.74 -8.42
C ILE A 164 -6.56 -4.21 -7.67
N LYS A 165 -6.90 -2.93 -7.87
CA LYS A 165 -8.09 -2.30 -7.27
C LYS A 165 -9.37 -3.07 -7.62
N SER A 166 -9.54 -3.39 -8.90
CA SER A 166 -10.70 -4.14 -9.39
C SER A 166 -10.73 -5.55 -8.79
N PHE A 167 -9.58 -6.24 -8.79
CA PHE A 167 -9.45 -7.58 -8.24
C PHE A 167 -9.87 -7.66 -6.76
N ILE A 168 -9.41 -6.70 -5.96
CA ILE A 168 -9.80 -6.58 -4.56
C ILE A 168 -11.30 -6.35 -4.50
N ASN A 169 -11.84 -5.31 -5.15
CA ASN A 169 -13.27 -4.96 -5.12
C ASN A 169 -14.23 -6.08 -5.56
N TYR A 170 -13.87 -6.94 -6.51
CA TYR A 170 -14.75 -8.03 -7.01
C TYR A 170 -14.74 -9.30 -6.16
N ARG A 171 -13.78 -9.46 -5.25
CA ARG A 171 -13.63 -10.65 -4.40
C ARG A 171 -14.19 -10.43 -2.99
N ILE A 172 -14.87 -9.30 -2.79
CA ILE A 172 -15.42 -8.78 -1.54
C ILE A 172 -16.93 -8.80 -1.58
#